data_AF-A0A7W0S8D2-F1
#
_entry.id   AF-A0A7W0S8D2-F1
#
_cell.length_a   1.000
_cell.length_b   1.000
_cell.length_c   1.000
_cell.angle_alpha   90.00
_cell.angle_beta   90.00
_cell.angle_gamma   90.00
#
_symmetry.space_group_name_H-M   'P 1'
#
loop_
_entity.id
_entity.type
_entity.pdbx_description
1 polymer ?
#
loop_
_entity_poly.entity_id
_entity_poly.type
_entity_poly.pdbx_seq_one_letter_code
_entity_poly.pdbx_strand_id
1 'polypeptide(L)'
;MKKIFIGAHLCLILLSVSIFAQEFRTVQDGIEHANFTKQIKSQDGKTEPSVVNLLRLDLTKVRLDVVHAMDAAIGLETTSSIAARHGAIAAINAGFFRLDKSIFAGDAAGILQIDGKLLSESYAGRIALIISNEKNKTEIHFSKQNRVQALRVGNYDWDASGINRERKTDELILYTPEFHRTTLTDKNGLEVIVENKKIVWIADGKGSHLIPGNGFVLSASGKAREKLLGQIKIGETVSVGTRLYPV
;
A
#
# COMPACT_ATOMS: atom_id res chain seq x y z
N MET A 1 -28.99 20.83 73.56
CA MET A 1 -29.48 21.92 72.68
C MET A 1 -29.89 21.31 71.35
N LYS A 2 -31.18 21.47 70.99
CA LYS A 2 -31.72 21.09 69.68
C LYS A 2 -31.42 22.23 68.69
N LYS A 3 -30.94 21.91 67.49
CA LYS A 3 -30.93 22.85 66.35
C LYS A 3 -31.77 22.27 65.22
N ILE A 4 -32.64 23.13 64.69
CA ILE A 4 -33.61 22.90 63.63
C ILE A 4 -33.10 23.63 62.37
N PHE A 5 -33.09 22.87 61.26
CA PHE A 5 -33.16 23.13 59.81
C PHE A 5 -32.87 24.52 59.20
N ILE A 6 -32.27 24.51 58.00
CA ILE A 6 -32.95 24.83 56.72
C ILE A 6 -32.33 23.92 55.63
N GLY A 7 -33.19 23.20 54.91
CA GLY A 7 -32.82 22.43 53.73
C GLY A 7 -32.74 23.34 52.51
N ALA A 8 -31.68 23.19 51.73
CA ALA A 8 -31.69 23.53 50.31
C ALA A 8 -31.59 22.22 49.56
N HIS A 9 -32.71 21.78 48.97
CA HIS A 9 -32.66 20.78 47.90
C HIS A 9 -31.91 21.41 46.73
N LEU A 10 -30.59 21.24 46.70
CA LEU A 10 -29.86 21.36 45.45
C LEU A 10 -30.20 20.09 44.65
N CYS A 11 -31.28 20.18 43.87
CA CYS A 11 -31.52 19.27 42.78
C CYS A 11 -30.42 19.52 41.75
N LEU A 12 -29.26 18.91 41.98
CA LEU A 12 -28.21 18.84 40.98
C LEU A 12 -28.74 17.89 39.91
N ILE A 13 -29.47 18.43 38.94
CA ILE A 13 -29.73 17.75 37.68
C ILE A 13 -28.36 17.67 37.01
N LEU A 14 -27.61 16.62 37.35
CA LEU A 14 -26.57 16.08 36.49
C LEU A 14 -27.30 15.58 35.25
N LEU A 15 -27.52 16.49 34.31
CA LEU A 15 -27.63 16.12 32.91
C LEU A 15 -26.29 15.47 32.57
N SER A 16 -26.18 14.17 32.85
CA SER A 16 -25.27 13.30 32.13
C SER A 16 -25.72 13.39 30.69
N VAL A 17 -25.21 14.40 29.98
CA VAL A 17 -25.09 14.30 28.54
C VAL A 17 -24.21 13.07 28.40
N SER A 18 -24.83 11.95 28.05
CA SER A 18 -24.14 10.80 27.52
C SER A 18 -23.51 11.29 26.23
N ILE A 19 -22.38 11.97 26.35
CA ILE A 19 -21.33 11.91 25.35
C ILE A 19 -21.16 10.41 25.22
N PHE A 20 -21.58 9.84 24.10
CA PHE A 20 -21.34 8.44 23.78
C PHE A 20 -19.82 8.28 23.69
N ALA A 21 -19.15 8.25 24.84
CA ALA A 21 -17.83 7.69 24.99
C ALA A 21 -18.03 6.25 24.54
N GLN A 22 -17.58 6.02 23.32
CA GLN A 22 -17.76 4.74 22.68
C GLN A 22 -17.19 3.66 23.61
N GLU A 23 -17.95 2.61 23.89
CA GLU A 23 -17.60 1.61 24.90
C GLU A 23 -16.48 0.72 24.35
N PHE A 24 -15.24 1.10 24.63
CA PHE A 24 -14.07 0.31 24.27
C PHE A 24 -13.89 -0.85 25.24
N ARG A 25 -13.69 -2.04 24.69
CA ARG A 25 -13.41 -3.28 25.40
C ARG A 25 -12.00 -3.73 25.03
N THR A 26 -11.21 -4.07 26.04
CA THR A 26 -9.87 -4.63 25.81
C THR A 26 -9.98 -5.96 25.07
N VAL A 27 -9.30 -6.06 23.93
CA VAL A 27 -9.13 -7.30 23.16
C VAL A 27 -7.88 -8.03 23.64
N GLN A 28 -6.79 -7.28 23.78
CA GLN A 28 -5.50 -7.71 24.29
C GLN A 28 -4.77 -6.49 24.86
N ASP A 29 -3.70 -6.68 25.65
CA ASP A 29 -2.89 -5.54 26.12
C ASP A 29 -2.44 -4.67 24.93
N GLY A 30 -2.73 -3.37 25.01
CA GLY A 30 -2.48 -2.39 23.94
C GLY A 30 -3.49 -2.37 22.79
N ILE A 31 -4.55 -3.20 22.81
CA ILE A 31 -5.58 -3.25 21.77
C ILE A 31 -6.97 -3.22 22.41
N GLU A 32 -7.75 -2.21 22.05
CA GLU A 32 -9.16 -2.11 22.43
C GLU A 32 -10.05 -2.07 21.18
N HIS A 33 -11.25 -2.64 21.28
CA HIS A 33 -12.26 -2.62 20.22
C HIS A 33 -13.54 -1.98 20.73
N ALA A 34 -14.20 -1.25 19.85
CA ALA A 34 -15.57 -0.84 20.07
C ALA A 34 -16.38 -0.98 18.78
N ASN A 35 -17.66 -1.31 18.93
CA ASN A 35 -18.62 -1.26 17.84
C ASN A 35 -19.86 -0.47 18.28
N PHE A 36 -20.49 0.20 17.31
CA PHE A 36 -21.73 0.94 17.53
C PHE A 36 -22.41 1.21 16.19
N THR A 37 -23.70 1.50 16.23
CA THR A 37 -24.47 1.93 15.06
C THR A 37 -24.63 3.45 15.09
N LYS A 38 -24.31 4.12 13.97
CA LYS A 38 -24.49 5.56 13.80
C LYS A 38 -25.35 5.84 12.59
N GLN A 39 -26.29 6.76 12.72
CA GLN A 39 -27.03 7.29 11.57
C GLN A 39 -26.09 8.22 10.79
N ILE A 40 -25.79 7.86 9.53
CA ILE A 40 -24.94 8.67 8.66
C ILE A 40 -25.82 9.22 7.53
N LYS A 41 -25.75 10.54 7.34
CA LYS A 41 -26.43 11.22 6.25
C LYS A 41 -25.53 11.20 5.01
N SER A 42 -25.98 10.56 3.95
CA SER A 42 -25.30 10.56 2.64
C SER A 42 -25.44 11.90 1.92
N GLN A 43 -24.65 12.10 0.87
CA GLN A 43 -24.67 13.34 0.08
C GLN A 43 -26.02 13.61 -0.60
N ASP A 44 -26.79 12.57 -0.94
CA ASP A 44 -28.14 12.68 -1.51
C ASP A 44 -29.23 12.95 -0.44
N GLY A 45 -28.83 13.17 0.82
CA GLY A 45 -29.70 13.56 1.92
C GLY A 45 -30.39 12.41 2.64
N LYS A 46 -30.22 11.16 2.19
CA LYS A 46 -30.72 9.97 2.90
C LYS A 46 -29.94 9.76 4.19
N THR A 47 -30.60 9.19 5.19
CA THR A 47 -29.97 8.85 6.47
C THR A 47 -30.11 7.35 6.65
N GLU A 48 -28.98 6.65 6.77
CA GLU A 48 -28.93 5.21 6.89
C GLU A 48 -28.13 4.78 8.13
N PRO A 49 -28.57 3.74 8.85
CA PRO A 49 -27.81 3.19 9.96
C PRO A 49 -26.55 2.51 9.44
N SER A 50 -25.39 2.95 9.92
CA SER A 50 -24.09 2.36 9.61
C SER A 50 -23.50 1.72 10.85
N VAL A 51 -23.06 0.46 10.74
CA VAL A 51 -22.28 -0.21 11.78
C VAL A 51 -20.83 0.24 11.66
N VAL A 52 -20.28 0.79 12.74
CA VAL A 52 -18.89 1.25 12.81
C VAL A 52 -18.12 0.36 13.77
N ASN A 53 -16.99 -0.15 13.32
CA ASN A 53 -16.02 -0.87 14.15
C ASN A 53 -14.76 -0.01 14.29
N LEU A 54 -14.31 0.20 15.52
CA LEU A 54 -13.08 0.94 15.83
C LEU A 54 -12.10 0.07 16.59
N LEU A 55 -10.83 0.18 16.22
CA LEU A 55 -9.70 -0.32 16.99
C LEU A 55 -8.97 0.88 17.58
N ARG A 56 -8.69 0.84 18.88
CA ARG A 56 -7.81 1.78 19.55
C ARG A 56 -6.54 1.03 19.96
N LEU A 57 -5.40 1.62 19.60
CA LEU A 57 -4.11 0.96 19.70
C LEU A 57 -3.17 1.80 20.55
N ASP A 58 -2.51 1.17 21.53
CA ASP A 58 -1.34 1.70 22.18
C ASP A 58 -0.12 1.36 21.34
N LEU A 59 0.38 2.34 20.57
CA LEU A 59 1.49 2.14 19.64
C LEU A 59 2.83 1.85 20.34
N THR A 60 2.93 1.93 21.67
CA THR A 60 4.11 1.44 22.40
C THR A 60 4.08 -0.06 22.67
N LYS A 61 2.92 -0.70 22.46
CA LYS A 61 2.68 -2.12 22.76
C LYS A 61 2.36 -2.96 21.52
N VAL A 62 2.01 -2.31 20.42
CA VAL A 62 1.64 -2.99 19.18
C VAL A 62 2.59 -2.66 18.04
N ARG A 63 2.72 -3.61 17.11
CA ARG A 63 3.38 -3.47 15.82
C ARG A 63 2.34 -3.43 14.72
N LEU A 64 2.54 -2.59 13.70
CA LEU A 64 1.66 -2.54 12.53
C LEU A 64 2.42 -2.97 11.29
N ASP A 65 1.97 -4.05 10.65
CA ASP A 65 2.55 -4.54 9.41
C ASP A 65 1.59 -4.31 8.24
N VAL A 66 2.16 -3.95 7.08
CA VAL A 66 1.44 -3.86 5.81
C VAL A 66 1.86 -5.05 4.98
N VAL A 67 0.89 -5.80 4.47
CA VAL A 67 1.13 -7.03 3.71
C VAL A 67 0.28 -7.05 2.45
N HIS A 68 0.76 -7.76 1.43
CA HIS A 68 0.00 -8.02 0.22
C HIS A 68 -1.00 -9.15 0.39
N ALA A 69 -2.08 -9.10 -0.39
CA ALA A 69 -2.87 -10.28 -0.66
C ALA A 69 -1.98 -11.38 -1.28
N MET A 70 -2.09 -12.61 -0.79
CA MET A 70 -1.31 -13.77 -1.25
C MET A 70 0.23 -13.61 -1.20
N ASP A 71 0.73 -12.59 -0.48
CA ASP A 71 2.13 -12.14 -0.52
C ASP A 71 2.64 -11.85 -1.95
N ALA A 72 1.76 -11.40 -2.83
CA ALA A 72 2.04 -11.08 -4.23
C ALA A 72 1.43 -9.74 -4.63
N ALA A 73 2.03 -9.02 -5.59
CA ALA A 73 1.46 -7.75 -6.05
C ALA A 73 0.09 -7.91 -6.72
N ILE A 74 -0.17 -9.07 -7.31
CA ILE A 74 -1.38 -9.39 -8.05
C ILE A 74 -2.14 -10.52 -7.36
N GLY A 75 -3.46 -10.36 -7.25
CA GLY A 75 -4.35 -11.28 -6.56
C GLY A 75 -5.22 -10.59 -5.52
N LEU A 76 -6.36 -11.20 -5.21
CA LEU A 76 -7.30 -10.71 -4.20
C LEU A 76 -7.41 -11.73 -3.07
N GLU A 77 -7.28 -11.27 -1.84
CA GLU A 77 -7.42 -12.08 -0.63
C GLU A 77 -8.31 -11.32 0.36
N THR A 78 -9.16 -12.04 1.10
CA THR A 78 -9.96 -11.39 2.14
C THR A 78 -9.07 -10.95 3.29
N THR A 79 -9.40 -9.82 3.93
CA THR A 79 -8.68 -9.33 5.12
C THR A 79 -8.64 -10.39 6.24
N SER A 80 -9.68 -11.21 6.37
CA SER A 80 -9.72 -12.31 7.35
C SER A 80 -8.72 -13.42 7.04
N SER A 81 -8.53 -13.78 5.76
CA SER A 81 -7.53 -14.77 5.35
C SER A 81 -6.12 -14.25 5.58
N ILE A 82 -5.86 -12.99 5.21
CA ILE A 82 -4.58 -12.31 5.48
C ILE A 82 -4.28 -12.33 6.98
N ALA A 83 -5.24 -11.92 7.81
CA ALA A 83 -5.08 -11.87 9.26
C ALA A 83 -4.74 -13.24 9.85
N ALA A 84 -5.47 -14.28 9.45
CA ALA A 84 -5.24 -15.64 9.93
C ALA A 84 -3.85 -16.17 9.54
N ARG A 85 -3.44 -15.94 8.28
CA ARG A 85 -2.16 -16.43 7.73
C ARG A 85 -0.95 -15.76 8.38
N HIS A 86 -1.08 -14.49 8.74
CA HIS A 86 -0.03 -13.71 9.42
C HIS A 86 -0.15 -13.71 10.95
N GLY A 87 -1.13 -14.43 11.52
CA GLY A 87 -1.33 -14.49 12.97
C GLY A 87 -1.69 -13.14 13.61
N ALA A 88 -2.33 -12.25 12.85
CA ALA A 88 -2.69 -10.92 13.32
C ALA A 88 -3.86 -10.97 14.31
N ILE A 89 -3.76 -10.18 15.40
CA ILE A 89 -4.83 -10.04 16.41
C ILE A 89 -6.06 -9.34 15.81
N ALA A 90 -5.81 -8.36 14.94
CA ALA A 90 -6.84 -7.65 14.18
C ALA A 90 -6.24 -7.14 12.87
N ALA A 91 -7.08 -6.95 11.85
CA ALA A 91 -6.68 -6.41 10.56
C ALA A 91 -7.81 -5.60 9.93
N ILE A 92 -7.43 -4.64 9.08
CA ILE A 92 -8.32 -3.86 8.23
C ILE A 92 -7.83 -3.93 6.78
N ASN A 93 -8.70 -3.67 5.80
CA ASN A 93 -8.22 -3.38 4.45
C ASN A 93 -7.47 -2.03 4.43
N ALA A 94 -6.53 -1.88 3.50
CA ALA A 94 -5.65 -0.71 3.42
C ALA A 94 -5.89 0.08 2.12
N GLY A 95 -4.82 0.36 1.36
CA GLY A 95 -4.83 1.19 0.17
C GLY A 95 -5.77 0.72 -0.94
N PHE A 96 -5.99 1.58 -1.93
CA PHE A 96 -6.77 1.24 -3.12
C PHE A 96 -6.05 0.19 -3.96
N PHE A 97 -6.83 -0.64 -4.66
CA PHE A 97 -6.33 -1.65 -5.56
C PHE A 97 -7.31 -1.87 -6.72
N ARG A 98 -6.84 -2.49 -7.80
CA ARG A 98 -7.66 -2.83 -8.96
C ARG A 98 -8.65 -3.95 -8.62
N LEU A 99 -9.93 -3.71 -8.91
CA LEU A 99 -11.04 -4.64 -8.71
C LEU A 99 -11.72 -5.06 -10.02
N ASP A 100 -10.98 -4.97 -11.13
CA ASP A 100 -11.47 -5.41 -12.43
C ASP A 100 -11.34 -6.93 -12.61
N LYS A 101 -11.83 -7.46 -13.75
CA LYS A 101 -11.75 -8.88 -14.09
C LYS A 101 -10.49 -9.26 -14.88
N SER A 102 -9.48 -8.39 -14.91
CA SER A 102 -8.24 -8.65 -15.63
C SER A 102 -7.30 -9.52 -14.81
N ILE A 103 -6.21 -9.98 -15.45
CA ILE A 103 -5.11 -10.66 -14.77
C ILE A 103 -4.37 -9.76 -13.77
N PHE A 104 -4.64 -8.44 -13.75
CA PHE A 104 -4.02 -7.47 -12.85
C PHE A 104 -4.93 -7.08 -11.67
N ALA A 105 -6.00 -7.83 -11.40
CA ALA A 105 -6.80 -7.63 -10.20
C ALA A 105 -5.91 -7.75 -8.94
N GLY A 106 -6.08 -6.82 -8.00
CA GLY A 106 -5.25 -6.72 -6.78
C GLY A 106 -4.06 -5.75 -6.88
N ASP A 107 -3.67 -5.33 -8.09
CA ASP A 107 -2.62 -4.34 -8.31
C ASP A 107 -2.92 -3.04 -7.53
N ALA A 108 -1.92 -2.57 -6.78
CA ALA A 108 -2.07 -1.43 -5.87
C ALA A 108 -2.20 -0.11 -6.64
N ALA A 109 -3.21 0.68 -6.30
CA ALA A 109 -3.54 1.95 -6.94
C ALA A 109 -3.14 3.15 -6.06
N GLY A 110 -1.84 3.30 -5.86
CA GLY A 110 -1.23 4.36 -5.06
C GLY A 110 0.12 3.91 -4.52
N ILE A 111 0.83 4.83 -3.86
CA ILE A 111 2.14 4.53 -3.32
C ILE A 111 2.05 3.41 -2.29
N LEU A 112 2.85 2.37 -2.48
CA LEU A 112 2.96 1.24 -1.57
C LEU A 112 4.42 0.87 -1.42
N GLN A 113 4.92 0.98 -0.19
CA GLN A 113 6.25 0.54 0.19
C GLN A 113 6.13 -0.37 1.39
N ILE A 114 6.74 -1.56 1.31
CA ILE A 114 6.78 -2.53 2.41
C ILE A 114 8.24 -2.89 2.63
N ASP A 115 8.70 -2.83 3.88
CA ASP A 115 10.08 -3.14 4.28
C ASP A 115 11.16 -2.46 3.42
N GLY A 116 10.92 -1.19 3.08
CA GLY A 116 11.83 -0.37 2.26
C GLY A 116 11.79 -0.65 0.75
N LYS A 117 10.99 -1.62 0.29
CA LYS A 117 10.81 -1.93 -1.13
C LYS A 117 9.60 -1.19 -1.68
N LEU A 118 9.81 -0.33 -2.68
CA LEU A 118 8.71 0.31 -3.40
C LEU A 118 8.04 -0.73 -4.29
N LEU A 119 6.76 -0.98 -4.07
CA LEU A 119 5.98 -2.02 -4.76
C LEU A 119 4.93 -1.44 -5.69
N SER A 120 4.43 -0.25 -5.36
CA SER A 120 3.57 0.54 -6.22
C SER A 120 3.79 2.02 -5.95
N GLU A 121 3.24 2.82 -6.82
CA GLU A 121 3.83 4.06 -7.25
C GLU A 121 2.86 5.19 -6.96
N SER A 122 3.36 6.37 -6.58
CA SER A 122 2.47 7.50 -6.26
C SER A 122 1.57 7.88 -7.45
N TYR A 123 0.28 8.07 -7.15
CA TYR A 123 -0.73 8.47 -8.12
C TYR A 123 -1.45 9.72 -7.62
N ALA A 124 -1.50 10.75 -8.46
CA ALA A 124 -2.31 11.96 -8.27
C ALA A 124 -2.09 12.71 -6.94
N GLY A 125 -0.88 12.68 -6.36
CA GLY A 125 -0.55 13.42 -5.14
C GLY A 125 -1.39 13.03 -3.90
N ARG A 126 -1.85 11.77 -3.86
CA ARG A 126 -2.62 11.23 -2.74
C ARG A 126 -1.78 11.16 -1.46
N ILE A 127 -2.45 11.32 -0.33
CA ILE A 127 -1.83 11.16 0.99
C ILE A 127 -1.52 9.68 1.25
N ALA A 128 -0.38 9.43 1.88
CA ALA A 128 0.04 8.11 2.33
C ALA A 128 0.05 8.06 3.87
N LEU A 129 -0.29 6.88 4.40
CA LEU A 129 0.00 6.48 5.77
C LEU A 129 1.40 5.88 5.79
N ILE A 130 2.29 6.44 6.61
CA ILE A 130 3.65 5.95 6.81
C ILE A 130 3.70 5.30 8.18
N ILE A 131 4.13 4.05 8.22
CA ILE A 131 4.28 3.26 9.43
C ILE A 131 5.77 2.97 9.63
N SER A 132 6.30 3.33 10.80
CA SER A 132 7.66 3.03 11.21
C SER A 132 7.62 2.18 12.48
N ASN A 133 8.03 0.91 12.37
CA ASN A 133 8.13 0.01 13.53
C ASN A 133 9.52 0.13 14.14
N GLU A 134 9.65 0.95 15.19
CA GLU A 134 10.88 1.10 15.97
C GLU A 134 10.98 -0.01 17.03
N LYS A 135 12.15 -0.11 17.69
CA LYS A 135 12.42 -1.16 18.68
C LYS A 135 11.36 -1.26 19.80
N ASN A 136 10.81 -0.12 20.24
CA ASN A 136 9.93 -0.05 21.41
C ASN A 136 8.57 0.63 21.10
N LYS A 137 8.30 0.98 19.84
CA LYS A 137 7.05 1.64 19.46
C LYS A 137 6.82 1.59 17.96
N THR A 138 5.57 1.69 17.56
CA THR A 138 5.16 2.05 16.21
C THR A 138 4.94 3.55 16.13
N GLU A 139 5.40 4.19 15.05
CA GLU A 139 5.08 5.56 14.71
C GLU A 139 4.23 5.62 13.44
N ILE A 140 3.32 6.57 13.40
CA ILE A 140 2.42 6.80 12.28
C ILE A 140 2.55 8.25 11.83
N HIS A 141 2.77 8.43 10.53
CA HIS A 141 2.81 9.74 9.89
C HIS A 141 1.90 9.77 8.67
N PHE A 142 1.41 10.97 8.34
CA PHE A 142 0.66 11.21 7.13
C PHE A 142 1.41 12.19 6.27
N SER A 143 1.64 11.84 5.02
CA SER A 143 2.36 12.72 4.11
C SER A 143 1.96 12.42 2.67
N LYS A 144 1.94 13.48 1.84
CA LYS A 144 1.91 13.27 0.39
C LYS A 144 3.32 12.94 -0.05
N GLN A 145 3.46 11.83 -0.74
CA GLN A 145 4.77 11.33 -1.18
C GLN A 145 4.78 11.27 -2.69
N ASN A 146 5.89 11.72 -3.27
CA ASN A 146 6.21 11.47 -4.67
C ASN A 146 7.44 10.57 -4.76
N ARG A 147 7.68 10.01 -5.95
CA ARG A 147 8.76 9.08 -6.22
C ARG A 147 9.67 9.59 -7.32
N VAL A 148 10.94 9.21 -7.25
CA VAL A 148 11.84 9.13 -8.40
C VAL A 148 12.25 7.67 -8.54
N GLN A 149 12.08 7.12 -9.74
CA GLN A 149 12.51 5.78 -10.11
C GLN A 149 13.49 5.86 -11.28
N ALA A 150 14.73 6.25 -10.96
CA ALA A 150 15.78 6.44 -11.93
C ALA A 150 16.44 5.10 -12.27
N LEU A 151 16.75 4.93 -13.55
CA LEU A 151 17.42 3.78 -14.10
C LEU A 151 18.65 4.28 -14.86
N ARG A 152 19.78 3.61 -14.68
CA ARG A 152 20.95 3.80 -15.54
C ARG A 152 21.27 2.50 -16.25
N VAL A 153 21.13 2.50 -17.57
CA VAL A 153 21.32 1.35 -18.45
C VAL A 153 22.53 1.64 -19.33
N GLY A 154 23.65 0.97 -19.04
CA GLY A 154 24.94 1.31 -19.65
C GLY A 154 25.28 2.78 -19.37
N ASN A 155 25.31 3.61 -20.42
CA ASN A 155 25.61 5.03 -20.32
C ASN A 155 24.38 5.95 -20.32
N TYR A 156 23.19 5.38 -20.44
CA TYR A 156 21.95 6.12 -20.62
C TYR A 156 21.13 6.18 -19.33
N ASP A 157 20.64 7.37 -19.01
CA ASP A 157 19.73 7.58 -17.90
C ASP A 157 18.28 7.53 -18.39
N TRP A 158 17.44 6.90 -17.58
CA TRP A 158 16.04 6.64 -17.84
C TRP A 158 15.22 6.88 -16.57
N ASP A 159 13.99 7.34 -16.75
CA ASP A 159 13.00 7.33 -15.70
C ASP A 159 11.98 6.23 -16.00
N ALA A 160 11.75 5.34 -15.03
CA ALA A 160 10.69 4.36 -15.17
C ALA A 160 9.32 5.05 -15.10
N SER A 161 8.45 4.76 -16.06
CA SER A 161 7.06 5.24 -16.06
C SER A 161 6.27 4.65 -14.89
N GLY A 162 6.63 3.45 -14.46
CA GLY A 162 6.01 2.77 -13.33
C GLY A 162 6.79 1.56 -12.86
N ILE A 163 6.28 0.93 -11.80
CA ILE A 163 6.84 -0.27 -11.19
C ILE A 163 5.72 -1.28 -10.94
N ASN A 164 5.96 -2.56 -11.20
CA ASN A 164 5.10 -3.67 -10.80
C ASN A 164 3.61 -3.48 -11.15
N ARG A 165 3.32 -2.94 -12.33
CA ARG A 165 1.97 -2.72 -12.82
C ARG A 165 1.90 -3.02 -14.30
N GLU A 166 0.69 -3.12 -14.83
CA GLU A 166 0.46 -3.32 -16.25
C GLU A 166 1.19 -2.26 -17.11
N ARG A 167 1.96 -2.74 -18.11
CA ARG A 167 2.62 -1.90 -19.12
C ARG A 167 1.61 -1.34 -20.12
N LYS A 168 1.55 -0.02 -20.24
CA LYS A 168 0.76 0.68 -21.27
C LYS A 168 1.64 1.09 -22.45
N THR A 169 1.03 1.72 -23.45
CA THR A 169 1.71 2.22 -24.67
C THR A 169 2.70 3.35 -24.34
N ASP A 170 3.85 3.34 -25.01
CA ASP A 170 4.98 4.27 -24.86
C ASP A 170 5.63 4.30 -23.46
N GLU A 171 5.39 3.29 -22.61
CA GLU A 171 5.93 3.24 -21.24
C GLU A 171 7.16 2.34 -21.09
N LEU A 172 7.95 2.62 -20.05
CA LEU A 172 8.99 1.75 -19.49
C LEU A 172 8.60 1.36 -18.06
N ILE A 173 8.33 0.08 -17.82
CA ILE A 173 7.96 -0.46 -16.50
C ILE A 173 9.09 -1.29 -15.92
N LEU A 174 9.39 -1.07 -14.64
CA LEU A 174 10.28 -1.92 -13.85
C LEU A 174 9.46 -3.02 -13.17
N TYR A 175 9.76 -4.28 -13.46
CA TYR A 175 9.16 -5.44 -12.78
C TYR A 175 10.17 -6.09 -11.85
N THR A 176 9.82 -6.17 -10.58
CA THR A 176 10.62 -6.74 -9.49
C THR A 176 10.04 -8.09 -9.04
N PRO A 177 10.80 -8.95 -8.33
CA PRO A 177 10.34 -10.27 -7.90
C PRO A 177 9.05 -10.26 -7.07
N GLU A 178 8.75 -9.14 -6.40
CA GLU A 178 7.55 -8.93 -5.61
C GLU A 178 6.27 -8.80 -6.45
N PHE A 179 6.40 -8.58 -7.77
CA PHE A 179 5.26 -8.44 -8.65
C PHE A 179 4.47 -9.75 -8.82
N HIS A 180 5.12 -10.69 -9.50
CA HIS A 180 4.57 -11.99 -9.88
C HIS A 180 5.73 -12.86 -10.38
N ARG A 181 5.48 -14.14 -10.70
CA ARG A 181 6.51 -15.02 -11.29
C ARG A 181 7.01 -14.53 -12.66
N THR A 182 6.14 -13.88 -13.42
CA THR A 182 6.43 -13.27 -14.73
C THR A 182 5.87 -11.85 -14.79
N THR A 183 6.30 -11.07 -15.77
CA THR A 183 5.82 -9.69 -15.97
C THR A 183 4.35 -9.57 -16.40
N LEU A 184 3.69 -10.67 -16.75
CA LEU A 184 2.29 -10.70 -17.23
C LEU A 184 2.03 -9.84 -18.48
N THR A 185 3.09 -9.38 -19.16
CA THR A 185 2.95 -8.50 -20.31
C THR A 185 2.53 -9.25 -21.57
N ASP A 186 1.89 -8.54 -22.48
CA ASP A 186 1.66 -9.03 -23.84
C ASP A 186 2.96 -9.04 -24.67
N LYS A 187 2.88 -9.60 -25.88
CA LYS A 187 3.99 -9.69 -26.82
C LYS A 187 4.36 -8.35 -27.50
N ASN A 188 3.63 -7.27 -27.25
CA ASN A 188 3.79 -5.99 -27.96
C ASN A 188 4.86 -5.11 -27.31
N GLY A 189 6.02 -5.68 -26.97
CA GLY A 189 7.04 -5.00 -26.18
C GLY A 189 8.42 -5.63 -26.22
N LEU A 190 9.37 -4.88 -25.68
CA LEU A 190 10.72 -5.30 -25.38
C LEU A 190 10.82 -5.61 -23.89
N GLU A 191 11.40 -6.75 -23.54
CA GLU A 191 11.76 -7.08 -22.15
C GLU A 191 13.27 -7.29 -22.03
N VAL A 192 13.88 -6.55 -21.11
CA VAL A 192 15.31 -6.64 -20.79
C VAL A 192 15.43 -7.30 -19.42
N ILE A 193 15.99 -8.51 -19.41
CA ILE A 193 16.13 -9.31 -18.21
C ILE A 193 17.48 -8.98 -17.60
N VAL A 194 17.45 -8.57 -16.34
CA VAL A 194 18.64 -8.16 -15.59
C VAL A 194 18.83 -9.10 -14.41
N GLU A 195 20.01 -9.71 -14.30
CA GLU A 195 20.43 -10.53 -13.16
C GLU A 195 21.73 -9.99 -12.59
N ASN A 196 21.84 -9.88 -11.27
CA ASN A 196 23.06 -9.37 -10.61
C ASN A 196 23.53 -8.03 -11.24
N LYS A 197 22.59 -7.14 -11.54
CA LYS A 197 22.81 -5.83 -12.19
C LYS A 197 23.33 -5.90 -13.63
N LYS A 198 23.31 -7.03 -14.33
CA LYS A 198 23.72 -7.14 -15.74
C LYS A 198 22.59 -7.60 -16.63
N ILE A 199 22.50 -7.05 -17.84
CA ILE A 199 21.59 -7.54 -18.87
C ILE A 199 22.03 -8.95 -19.28
N VAL A 200 21.21 -9.95 -19.01
CA VAL A 200 21.48 -11.35 -19.39
C VAL A 200 20.70 -11.77 -20.63
N TRP A 201 19.57 -11.12 -20.89
CA TRP A 201 18.73 -11.44 -22.03
C TRP A 201 17.92 -10.22 -22.51
N ILE A 202 17.69 -10.17 -23.81
CA ILE A 202 16.87 -9.15 -24.47
C ILE A 202 15.82 -9.89 -25.30
N ALA A 203 14.55 -9.70 -24.93
CA ALA A 203 13.42 -10.36 -25.56
C ALA A 203 12.51 -9.33 -26.22
N ASP A 204 12.58 -9.26 -27.54
CA ASP A 204 11.73 -8.35 -28.31
C ASP A 204 10.56 -9.11 -28.96
N GLY A 205 9.33 -8.63 -28.77
CA GLY A 205 8.14 -9.21 -29.39
C GLY A 205 7.60 -10.49 -28.71
N LYS A 206 7.93 -10.72 -27.44
CA LYS A 206 7.61 -11.97 -26.71
C LYS A 206 6.69 -11.76 -25.50
N GLY A 207 7.06 -10.84 -24.60
CA GLY A 207 6.32 -10.58 -23.35
C GLY A 207 6.43 -11.69 -22.29
N SER A 208 5.89 -11.41 -21.10
CA SER A 208 5.70 -12.33 -19.97
C SER A 208 6.94 -13.16 -19.58
N HIS A 209 8.13 -12.55 -19.53
CA HIS A 209 9.33 -13.25 -19.05
C HIS A 209 9.30 -13.48 -17.55
N LEU A 210 10.00 -14.55 -17.12
CA LEU A 210 10.30 -14.79 -15.71
C LEU A 210 11.06 -13.60 -15.13
N ILE A 211 10.66 -13.18 -13.93
CA ILE A 211 11.35 -12.13 -13.19
C ILE A 211 12.42 -12.81 -12.31
N PRO A 212 13.72 -12.55 -12.53
CA PRO A 212 14.77 -13.23 -11.76
C PRO A 212 14.76 -12.79 -10.29
N GLY A 213 14.87 -13.74 -9.35
CA GLY A 213 14.83 -13.45 -7.91
C GLY A 213 16.01 -12.59 -7.40
N ASN A 214 17.12 -12.56 -8.13
CA ASN A 214 18.30 -11.73 -7.88
C ASN A 214 18.41 -10.56 -8.88
N GLY A 215 17.28 -10.11 -9.40
CA GLY A 215 17.22 -9.24 -10.56
C GLY A 215 15.87 -8.56 -10.75
N PHE A 216 15.62 -8.16 -11.99
CA PHE A 216 14.37 -7.51 -12.40
C PHE A 216 14.23 -7.58 -13.93
N VAL A 217 13.06 -7.20 -14.44
CA VAL A 217 12.80 -7.04 -15.88
C VAL A 217 12.42 -5.59 -16.16
N LEU A 218 13.06 -4.98 -17.16
CA LEU A 218 12.60 -3.72 -17.74
C LEU A 218 11.73 -4.04 -18.95
N SER A 219 10.48 -3.59 -18.94
CA SER A 219 9.54 -3.84 -20.05
C SER A 219 9.16 -2.52 -20.70
N ALA A 220 9.45 -2.39 -21.99
CA ALA A 220 9.22 -1.18 -22.76
C ALA A 220 8.22 -1.41 -23.91
N SER A 221 7.42 -0.39 -24.25
CA SER A 221 6.47 -0.42 -25.36
C SER A 221 6.62 0.82 -26.26
N GLY A 222 6.12 0.74 -27.49
CA GLY A 222 6.09 1.87 -28.44
C GLY A 222 7.40 2.66 -28.52
N LYS A 223 7.34 3.97 -28.32
CA LYS A 223 8.50 4.88 -28.36
C LYS A 223 9.58 4.52 -27.33
N ALA A 224 9.18 4.09 -26.14
CA ALA A 224 10.14 3.68 -25.10
C ALA A 224 10.90 2.43 -25.55
N ARG A 225 10.22 1.47 -26.20
CA ARG A 225 10.84 0.29 -26.79
C ARG A 225 11.85 0.65 -27.88
N GLU A 226 11.46 1.49 -28.85
CA GLU A 226 12.34 1.90 -29.95
C GLU A 226 13.61 2.57 -29.43
N LYS A 227 13.47 3.49 -28.48
CA LYS A 227 14.59 4.19 -27.85
C LYS A 227 15.47 3.23 -27.04
N LEU A 228 14.87 2.34 -26.25
CA LEU A 228 15.62 1.40 -25.39
C LEU A 228 16.41 0.40 -26.23
N LEU A 229 15.83 -0.16 -27.30
CA LEU A 229 16.53 -1.08 -28.22
C LEU A 229 17.85 -0.52 -28.75
N GLY A 230 17.90 0.79 -29.07
CA GLY A 230 19.12 1.45 -29.54
C GLY A 230 20.18 1.73 -28.47
N GLN A 231 19.86 1.48 -27.19
CA GLN A 231 20.66 1.90 -26.03
C GLN A 231 21.11 0.74 -25.14
N ILE A 232 20.79 -0.50 -25.50
CA ILE A 232 21.05 -1.69 -24.67
C ILE A 232 21.89 -2.74 -25.39
N LYS A 233 22.75 -3.41 -24.63
CA LYS A 233 23.50 -4.60 -25.06
C LYS A 233 23.59 -5.63 -23.93
N ILE A 234 23.60 -6.91 -24.29
CA ILE A 234 23.84 -7.99 -23.31
C ILE A 234 25.19 -7.75 -22.61
N GLY A 235 25.22 -7.96 -21.30
CA GLY A 235 26.38 -7.75 -20.44
C GLY A 235 26.51 -6.34 -19.85
N GLU A 236 25.75 -5.36 -20.36
CA GLU A 236 25.75 -4.00 -19.79
C GLU A 236 25.18 -3.99 -18.38
N THR A 237 25.71 -3.07 -17.56
CA THR A 237 25.24 -2.89 -16.18
C THR A 237 23.97 -2.05 -16.18
N VAL A 238 23.02 -2.46 -15.34
CA VAL A 238 21.81 -1.70 -15.03
C VAL A 238 21.77 -1.42 -13.55
N SER A 239 21.57 -0.15 -13.19
CA SER A 239 21.36 0.27 -11.80
C SER A 239 20.02 0.96 -11.64
N VAL A 240 19.41 0.78 -10.48
CA VAL A 240 18.10 1.31 -10.12
C VAL A 240 18.27 2.19 -8.89
N GLY A 241 17.82 3.43 -8.97
CA GLY A 241 17.73 4.36 -7.86
C GLY A 241 16.27 4.66 -7.53
N THR A 242 15.84 4.31 -6.33
CA THR A 242 14.51 4.65 -5.82
C THR A 242 14.64 5.72 -4.75
N ARG A 243 13.86 6.79 -4.87
CA ARG A 243 13.75 7.82 -3.83
C ARG A 243 12.30 8.23 -3.64
N LEU A 244 11.84 8.20 -2.39
CA LEU A 244 10.60 8.86 -1.98
C LEU A 244 10.91 10.22 -1.38
N TYR A 245 10.03 11.18 -1.61
CA TYR A 245 10.16 12.51 -1.05
C TYR A 245 8.78 13.16 -0.82
N PRO A 246 8.65 13.97 0.24
CA PRO A 246 7.41 14.69 0.51
C PRO A 246 7.15 15.76 -0.56
N VAL A 247 5.87 16.02 -0.85
CA VAL A 247 5.39 17.10 -1.73
C VAL A 247 4.41 18.03 -1.04
#